data_AF-A0A1W6QFH2-F1
#
_entry.id   AF-A0A1W6QFH2-F1
#
_cell.length_a   1.000
_cell.length_b   1.000
_cell.length_c   1.000
_cell.angle_alpha   90.00
_cell.angle_beta   90.00
_cell.angle_gamma   90.00
#
_symmetry.space_group_name_H-M   'P 1'
#
loop_
_entity.id
_entity.type
_entity.pdbx_description
1 polymer ?
#
loop_
_entity_poly.entity_id
_entity_poly.type
_entity_poly.pdbx_seq_one_letter_code
_entity_poly.pdbx_strand_id
1 'polypeptide(L)'
;GKELKVGSKEAAFTYAIIAAGVAHAITAACTQGNLSDCSCDKEKQGFYSKDQGWKWGGCSADISYGLGFSKVFIDAREVKQNARTLMNLHN
;
A
#
# COMPACT_ATOMS: atom_id res chain seq x y z
N GLY A 1 -10.81 4.25 -13.88
CA GLY A 1 -12.16 3.91 -13.37
C GLY A 1 -13.08 5.11 -13.36
N LYS A 2 -14.39 4.92 -13.20
CA LYS A 2 -15.33 6.05 -13.02
C LYS A 2 -15.28 6.50 -11.56
N GLU A 3 -14.83 7.72 -11.31
CA GLU A 3 -14.78 8.31 -9.97
C GLU A 3 -16.16 8.88 -9.59
N LEU A 4 -16.50 8.85 -8.30
CA LEU A 4 -17.65 9.57 -7.76
C LEU A 4 -17.40 11.07 -7.90
N LYS A 5 -18.26 11.78 -8.65
CA LYS A 5 -18.05 13.21 -8.96
C LYS A 5 -18.30 14.15 -7.77
N VAL A 6 -18.80 13.64 -6.64
CA VAL A 6 -19.27 14.45 -5.51
C VAL A 6 -18.31 14.31 -4.33
N GLY A 7 -17.99 15.46 -3.71
CA GLY A 7 -17.31 15.60 -2.42
C GLY A 7 -18.14 15.09 -1.24
N SER A 8 -18.40 13.78 -1.17
CA SER A 8 -19.18 13.18 -0.09
C SER A 8 -18.32 12.29 0.83
N LYS A 9 -18.85 11.96 2.01
CA LYS A 9 -18.20 11.07 2.98
C LYS A 9 -18.02 9.66 2.41
N GLU A 10 -18.99 9.21 1.62
CA GLU A 10 -18.97 7.93 0.94
C GLU A 10 -17.88 7.89 -0.14
N ALA A 11 -17.67 9.01 -0.86
CA ALA A 11 -16.59 9.14 -1.81
C ALA A 11 -15.21 9.11 -1.13
N ALA A 12 -15.08 9.77 0.02
CA ALA A 12 -13.85 9.72 0.83
C ALA A 12 -13.55 8.29 1.30
N PHE A 13 -14.52 7.61 1.89
CA PHE A 13 -14.37 6.21 2.31
C PHE A 13 -14.00 5.29 1.14
N THR A 14 -14.65 5.48 -0.01
CA THR A 14 -14.38 4.69 -1.22
C THR A 14 -12.93 4.86 -1.69
N TYR A 15 -12.39 6.08 -1.65
CA TYR A 15 -11.00 6.32 -2.01
C TYR A 15 -10.05 5.61 -1.03
N ALA A 16 -10.26 5.82 0.27
CA ALA A 16 -9.46 5.22 1.33
C ALA A 16 -9.44 3.68 1.26
N ILE A 17 -10.60 3.03 1.15
CA ILE A 17 -10.68 1.57 1.14
C ILE A 17 -10.10 0.95 -0.13
N ILE A 18 -10.23 1.63 -1.28
CA ILE A 18 -9.60 1.18 -2.52
C ILE A 18 -8.08 1.31 -2.43
N ALA A 19 -7.57 2.44 -1.94
CA ALA A 19 -6.13 2.65 -1.76
C ALA A 19 -5.52 1.61 -0.79
N ALA A 20 -6.19 1.37 0.34
CA ALA A 20 -5.79 0.33 1.29
C ALA A 20 -5.87 -1.08 0.67
N GLY A 21 -6.92 -1.36 -0.09
CA GLY A 21 -7.12 -2.64 -0.78
C GLY A 21 -6.02 -2.93 -1.81
N VAL A 22 -5.62 -1.94 -2.60
CA VAL A 22 -4.50 -2.07 -3.55
C VAL A 22 -3.19 -2.29 -2.80
N ALA A 23 -2.90 -1.49 -1.76
CA ALA A 23 -1.68 -1.66 -0.98
C ALA A 23 -1.58 -3.07 -0.38
N HIS A 24 -2.68 -3.56 0.21
CA HIS A 24 -2.76 -4.89 0.78
C HIS A 24 -2.58 -6.00 -0.28
N ALA A 25 -3.33 -5.93 -1.38
CA ALA A 25 -3.29 -6.96 -2.42
C ALA A 25 -1.90 -7.08 -3.06
N ILE A 26 -1.24 -5.96 -3.35
CA ILE A 26 0.11 -5.93 -3.90
C ILE A 26 1.11 -6.47 -2.90
N THR A 27 1.08 -6.00 -1.64
CA THR A 27 1.96 -6.50 -0.58
C THR A 27 1.83 -8.02 -0.41
N ALA A 28 0.60 -8.53 -0.39
CA ALA A 28 0.33 -9.96 -0.27
C ALA A 28 0.87 -10.75 -1.47
N ALA A 29 0.66 -10.26 -2.70
CA ALA A 29 1.16 -10.91 -3.91
C ALA A 29 2.70 -10.94 -3.95
N CYS A 30 3.36 -9.86 -3.53
CA CYS A 30 4.82 -9.81 -3.39
C CYS A 30 5.34 -10.83 -2.36
N THR A 31 4.68 -10.91 -1.20
CA THR A 31 5.04 -11.83 -0.12
C THR A 31 4.84 -13.30 -0.53
N GLN A 32 3.86 -13.58 -1.39
CA GLN A 32 3.60 -14.91 -1.95
C GLN A 32 4.54 -15.26 -3.10
N GLY A 33 5.33 -14.31 -3.62
CA GLY A 33 6.18 -14.51 -4.79
C GLY A 33 5.41 -14.58 -6.11
N ASN A 34 4.19 -14.06 -6.17
CA ASN A 34 3.35 -14.05 -7.38
C ASN A 34 3.73 -12.93 -8.37
N LEU A 35 4.58 -11.99 -7.95
CA LEU A 35 5.04 -10.85 -8.74
C LEU A 35 6.58 -10.85 -8.80
N SER A 36 7.14 -10.59 -9.97
CA SER A 36 8.60 -10.58 -10.20
C SER A 36 9.30 -9.32 -9.70
N ASP A 37 8.58 -8.20 -9.66
CA ASP A 37 9.19 -6.87 -9.51
C ASP A 37 9.35 -6.46 -8.04
N CYS A 38 8.92 -7.31 -7.11
CA CYS A 38 8.99 -7.09 -5.67
C CYS A 38 9.37 -8.37 -4.93
N SER A 39 9.73 -8.23 -3.65
CA SER A 39 10.09 -9.36 -2.79
C SER A 39 9.58 -9.17 -1.36
N CYS A 40 9.88 -10.12 -0.48
CA CYS A 40 9.75 -9.96 0.96
C CYS A 40 10.53 -8.75 1.48
N ASP A 41 10.11 -8.22 2.62
CA ASP A 41 10.89 -7.27 3.40
C ASP A 41 12.17 -7.95 3.94
N LYS A 42 13.29 -7.24 3.81
CA LYS A 42 14.64 -7.71 4.13
C LYS A 42 15.22 -7.04 5.37
N GLU A 43 14.59 -6.00 5.94
CA GLU A 43 15.17 -5.22 7.03
C GLU A 43 15.57 -6.04 8.26
N LYS A 44 14.76 -7.06 8.58
CA LYS A 44 14.98 -7.93 9.74
C LYS A 44 15.32 -9.37 9.36
N GLN A 45 15.50 -9.67 8.07
CA GLN A 45 15.68 -11.05 7.64
C GLN A 45 16.96 -11.66 8.24
N GLY A 46 16.80 -12.75 8.99
CA GLY A 46 17.92 -13.42 9.66
C GLY A 46 18.44 -12.74 10.93
N PHE A 47 17.80 -11.66 11.39
CA PHE A 47 18.16 -11.03 12.67
C PHE A 47 17.87 -11.98 13.84
N TYR A 48 18.86 -12.17 14.72
CA TYR A 48 18.75 -12.99 15.91
C TYR A 48 18.77 -12.13 17.17
N SER A 49 17.71 -12.23 17.97
CA SER A 49 17.68 -11.59 19.30
C SER A 49 18.31 -12.53 20.32
N LYS A 50 19.57 -12.23 20.70
CA LYS A 50 20.32 -13.03 21.69
C LYS A 50 19.62 -13.07 23.05
N ASP A 51 19.03 -11.95 23.47
CA ASP A 51 18.44 -11.78 24.80
C ASP A 51 17.06 -12.46 24.92
N GLN A 52 16.35 -12.59 23.79
CA GLN A 52 14.99 -13.14 23.76
C GLN A 52 14.91 -14.56 23.16
N GLY A 53 16.02 -15.09 22.64
CA GLY A 53 16.13 -16.48 22.17
C GLY A 53 15.37 -16.80 20.87
N TRP A 54 14.91 -15.79 20.12
CA TRP A 54 14.22 -15.98 18.85
C TRP A 54 14.94 -15.30 17.67
N LYS A 55 14.71 -15.82 16.47
CA LYS A 55 15.23 -15.27 15.21
C LYS A 55 14.09 -14.88 14.28
N TRP A 56 14.25 -13.77 13.57
CA TRP A 56 13.41 -13.46 12.42
C TRP A 56 13.66 -14.49 11.31
N GLY A 57 12.60 -14.88 10.63
CA GLY A 57 12.65 -15.81 9.52
C GLY A 57 11.38 -15.77 8.69
N GLY A 58 11.34 -16.57 7.62
CA GLY A 58 10.24 -16.56 6.66
C GLY A 58 10.31 -15.36 5.72
N CYS A 59 9.13 -14.98 5.22
CA CYS A 59 8.95 -13.85 4.30
C CYS A 59 8.08 -12.80 4.99
N SER A 60 8.70 -11.73 5.47
CA SER A 60 7.98 -10.57 5.99
C SER A 60 7.35 -9.78 4.84
N ALA A 61 6.17 -9.22 5.08
CA ALA A 61 5.46 -8.40 4.12
C ALA A 61 6.17 -7.05 3.90
N ASP A 62 6.53 -6.72 2.66
CA ASP A 62 7.03 -5.39 2.29
C ASP A 62 5.88 -4.41 2.08
N ILE A 63 5.39 -3.86 3.19
CA ILE A 63 4.28 -2.89 3.21
C ILE A 63 4.69 -1.59 2.51
N SER A 64 5.96 -1.20 2.60
CA SER A 64 6.48 0.02 1.97
C SER A 64 6.34 -0.04 0.45
N TYR A 65 6.66 -1.18 -0.16
CA TYR A 65 6.44 -1.39 -1.59
C TYR A 65 4.96 -1.29 -1.96
N GLY A 66 4.08 -1.98 -1.24
CA GLY A 66 2.64 -1.97 -1.52
C GLY A 66 2.01 -0.57 -1.37
N LEU A 67 2.39 0.18 -0.35
CA LEU A 67 1.97 1.58 -0.17
C LEU A 67 2.50 2.48 -1.29
N GLY A 68 3.77 2.32 -1.66
CA GLY A 68 4.37 3.08 -2.77
C GLY A 68 3.66 2.82 -4.10
N PHE A 69 3.38 1.54 -4.40
CA PHE A 69 2.61 1.18 -5.58
C PHE A 69 1.19 1.75 -5.55
N SER A 70 0.48 1.59 -4.43
CA SER A 70 -0.89 2.10 -4.27
C SER A 70 -0.94 3.60 -4.50
N LYS A 71 -0.01 4.36 -3.89
CA LYS A 71 0.11 5.80 -4.10
C LYS A 71 0.27 6.15 -5.57
N VAL A 72 1.25 5.55 -6.26
CA VAL A 72 1.49 5.84 -7.68
C VAL A 72 0.27 5.47 -8.55
N PHE A 73 -0.36 4.33 -8.29
CA PHE A 73 -1.45 3.81 -9.11
C PHE A 73 -2.78 4.56 -8.90
N ILE A 74 -3.15 4.80 -7.64
CA ILE A 74 -4.40 5.45 -7.26
C ILE A 74 -4.33 6.95 -7.52
N ASP A 75 -3.22 7.60 -7.14
CA ASP A 75 -3.07 9.06 -7.25
C ASP A 75 -2.69 9.54 -8.65
N ALA A 76 -2.36 8.65 -9.59
CA ALA A 76 -1.97 9.00 -10.97
C ALA A 76 -2.97 9.92 -11.70
N ARG A 77 -4.22 9.96 -11.25
CA ARG A 77 -5.30 10.73 -11.86
C ARG A 77 -5.53 12.08 -11.18
N GLU A 78 -4.95 12.30 -10.01
CA GLU A 78 -5.06 13.51 -9.19
C GLU A 78 -4.09 14.61 -9.68
N VAL A 79 -4.13 14.93 -10.97
CA VAL A 79 -3.12 15.78 -11.65
C VAL A 79 -3.35 17.27 -11.39
N LYS A 80 -4.62 17.71 -11.32
CA LYS A 80 -4.95 19.12 -11.09
C LYS A 80 -4.94 19.39 -9.59
N GLN A 81 -4.37 20.50 -9.13
CA GLN A 81 -4.48 20.89 -7.72
C GLN A 81 -5.76 21.69 -7.48
N ASN A 82 -6.83 21.00 -7.11
CA ASN A 82 -8.07 21.62 -6.67
C ASN A 82 -8.50 21.02 -5.33
N ALA A 83 -9.50 21.62 -4.66
CA ALA A 83 -9.94 21.15 -3.35
C ALA A 83 -10.36 19.67 -3.35
N ARG A 84 -10.92 19.19 -4.48
CA ARG A 84 -11.35 17.80 -4.62
C ARG A 84 -10.18 16.84 -4.72
N THR A 85 -9.18 17.14 -5.54
CA THR A 85 -8.01 16.27 -5.69
C THR A 85 -7.15 16.25 -4.43
N LEU A 86 -7.03 17.39 -3.73
CA LEU A 86 -6.37 17.43 -2.43
C LEU A 86 -7.13 16.61 -1.37
N MET A 87 -8.47 16.60 -1.42
CA MET A 87 -9.27 15.75 -0.56
C MET A 87 -9.06 14.27 -0.89
N ASN A 88 -9.06 13.90 -2.18
CA ASN A 88 -8.78 12.54 -2.62
C ASN A 88 -7.40 12.07 -2.13
N LEU A 89 -6.34 12.85 -2.38
CA LEU A 89 -4.96 12.55 -1.94
C LEU A 89 -4.81 12.44 -0.40
N HIS A 90 -5.71 13.06 0.37
CA HIS A 90 -5.71 12.99 1.83
C HIS A 90 -6.40 11.73 2.36
N ASN A 91 -7.48 11.29 1.69
CA ASN A 91 -8.30 10.17 2.13
C ASN A 91 -7.59 8.83 1.94
#